data_AF-A0A448MM36-F1
#
_entry.id   AF-A0A448MM36-F1
#
_cell.length_a   1.000
_cell.length_b   1.000
_cell.length_c   1.000
_cell.angle_alpha   90.00
_cell.angle_beta   90.00
_cell.angle_gamma   90.00
#
_symmetry.space_group_name_H-M   'P 1'
#
loop_
_entity.id
_entity.type
_entity.pdbx_description
1 polymer ?
#
loop_
_entity_poly.entity_id
_entity_poly.type
_entity_poly.pdbx_seq_one_letter_code
_entity_poly.pdbx_strand_id
1 'polypeptide(L)'
;MPKIALDFKIQPLIVSHKLINIMNAQAEQMETKTQADQLISLGDRFREAREALNLSLEDVSKKITLRPAILAQIENNEFIQKMCLRLS
;
A
#
# COMPACT_ATOMS: atom_id res chain seq x y z
N MET A 1 1.44 -58.08 39.95
CA MET A 1 1.18 -56.70 40.43
C MET A 1 2.39 -55.84 40.05
N PRO A 2 2.30 -54.95 39.06
CA PRO A 2 3.46 -54.20 38.55
C PRO A 2 3.84 -53.04 39.48
N LYS A 3 5.15 -52.88 39.73
CA LYS A 3 5.74 -51.71 40.39
C LYS A 3 6.08 -50.65 39.33
N ILE A 4 5.32 -49.56 39.37
CA ILE A 4 5.65 -48.15 39.07
C ILE A 4 6.92 -47.91 38.24
N ALA A 5 6.76 -47.50 36.99
CA ALA A 5 7.80 -46.78 36.23
C ALA A 5 7.49 -45.28 36.30
N LEU A 6 8.23 -44.55 37.14
CA LEU A 6 8.35 -43.10 37.05
C LEU A 6 9.58 -42.82 36.19
N ASP A 7 9.38 -42.69 34.89
CA ASP A 7 10.34 -41.98 34.04
C ASP A 7 9.68 -40.67 33.63
N PHE A 8 9.87 -39.67 34.48
CA PHE A 8 9.38 -38.31 34.31
C PHE A 8 10.20 -37.64 33.20
N LYS A 9 9.89 -37.98 31.94
CA LYS A 9 10.47 -37.34 30.77
C LYS A 9 9.81 -35.98 30.60
N ILE A 10 10.36 -34.98 31.26
CA ILE A 10 10.12 -33.58 30.90
C ILE A 10 10.53 -33.42 29.44
N GLN A 11 9.55 -33.29 28.55
CA GLN A 11 9.74 -32.81 27.19
C GLN A 11 8.91 -31.54 27.05
N PRO A 12 9.50 -30.35 27.28
CA PRO A 12 8.83 -29.10 26.95
C PRO A 12 8.89 -28.89 25.43
N LEU A 13 7.92 -28.16 24.91
CA LEU A 13 8.04 -27.38 23.66
C LEU A 13 7.70 -28.08 22.32
N ILE A 14 6.56 -28.76 22.22
CA ILE A 14 5.94 -29.10 20.92
C ILE A 14 4.74 -28.20 20.55
N VAL A 15 4.54 -27.11 21.28
CA VAL A 15 3.46 -26.14 20.99
C VAL A 15 3.99 -24.91 20.23
N SER A 16 5.29 -24.62 20.29
CA SER A 16 5.84 -23.41 19.65
C SER A 16 6.01 -23.52 18.13
N HIS A 17 6.37 -24.68 17.60
CA HIS A 17 6.74 -24.80 16.18
C HIS A 17 5.55 -24.72 15.20
N LYS A 18 4.32 -25.07 15.64
CA LYS A 18 3.14 -24.97 14.78
C LYS A 18 2.46 -23.59 14.85
N LEU A 19 2.64 -22.86 15.94
CA LEU A 19 2.17 -21.48 16.08
C LEU A 19 3.10 -20.47 15.38
N ILE A 20 4.42 -20.72 15.40
CA ILE A 20 5.41 -19.88 14.70
C ILE A 20 5.13 -19.82 13.19
N ASN A 21 4.81 -20.95 12.54
CA ASN A 21 4.53 -20.95 11.10
C ASN A 21 3.21 -20.27 10.72
N ILE A 22 2.20 -20.27 11.60
CA ILE A 22 0.89 -19.63 11.31
C ILE A 22 0.99 -18.11 11.47
N MET A 23 1.78 -17.63 12.43
CA MET A 23 2.05 -16.19 12.59
C MET A 23 3.01 -15.66 11.52
N ASN A 24 4.00 -16.45 11.07
CA ASN A 24 4.90 -16.05 9.96
C ASN A 24 4.19 -16.01 8.59
N ALA A 25 3.20 -16.87 8.34
CA ALA A 25 2.44 -16.85 7.08
C ALA A 25 1.55 -15.60 6.92
N GLN A 26 1.26 -14.88 8.01
CA GLN A 26 0.52 -13.62 7.98
C GLN A 26 1.43 -12.38 8.10
N ALA A 27 2.69 -12.56 8.52
CA ALA A 27 3.69 -11.48 8.55
C ALA A 27 4.40 -11.27 7.20
N GLU A 28 4.50 -12.31 6.35
CA GLU A 28 5.07 -12.19 5.00
C GLU A 28 4.17 -11.44 3.99
N GLN A 29 2.94 -11.05 4.38
CA GLN A 29 2.08 -10.21 3.54
C GLN A 29 2.01 -8.74 3.97
N MET A 30 2.73 -8.32 5.02
CA MET A 30 2.66 -6.94 5.51
C MET A 30 4.00 -6.26 5.82
N GLU A 31 5.14 -6.88 5.54
CA GLU A 31 6.43 -6.19 5.64
C GLU A 31 7.18 -6.19 4.29
N THR A 32 7.37 -4.96 3.78
CA THR A 32 8.27 -4.55 2.69
C THR A 32 7.75 -4.61 1.25
N LYS A 33 6.58 -4.02 1.01
CA LYS A 33 6.41 -3.13 -0.17
C LYS A 33 7.20 -1.83 0.10
N THR A 34 8.52 -1.92 0.28
CA THR A 34 9.38 -0.80 0.69
C THR A 34 10.77 -0.99 0.11
N GLN A 35 10.84 -0.93 -1.21
CA GLN A 35 12.03 -0.51 -1.97
C GLN A 35 11.67 -0.23 -3.45
N ALA A 36 10.45 -0.58 -3.85
CA ALA A 36 9.77 -0.12 -5.04
C ALA A 36 8.48 0.65 -4.69
N ASP A 37 8.55 1.55 -3.70
CA ASP A 37 7.76 2.79 -3.74
C ASP A 37 8.29 3.59 -4.94
N GLN A 38 7.94 3.09 -6.12
CA GLN A 38 8.00 3.81 -7.38
C GLN A 38 7.34 5.14 -7.07
N LEU A 39 8.08 6.22 -7.24
CA LEU A 39 7.69 7.59 -6.93
C LEU A 39 6.29 7.86 -7.49
N ILE A 40 5.22 7.58 -6.74
CA ILE A 40 3.86 7.63 -7.25
C ILE A 40 3.64 9.09 -7.57
N SER A 41 3.44 9.38 -8.86
CA SER A 41 3.36 10.74 -9.32
C SER A 41 2.11 11.42 -8.74
N LEU A 42 2.11 12.74 -8.67
CA LEU A 42 0.91 13.47 -8.25
C LEU A 42 -0.29 13.11 -9.14
N GLY A 43 -0.05 12.91 -10.45
CA GLY A 43 -1.07 12.47 -11.41
C GLY A 43 -1.66 11.12 -11.07
N ASP A 44 -0.82 10.14 -10.73
CA ASP A 44 -1.27 8.80 -10.35
C ASP A 44 -2.13 8.83 -9.08
N ARG A 45 -1.68 9.56 -8.05
CA ARG A 45 -2.46 9.73 -6.80
C ARG A 45 -3.80 10.39 -7.05
N PHE A 46 -3.84 11.37 -7.96
CA PHE A 46 -5.07 12.05 -8.32
C PHE A 46 -6.05 11.11 -9.02
N ARG A 47 -5.57 10.33 -9.99
CA ARG A 47 -6.37 9.34 -10.72
C ARG A 47 -6.93 8.28 -9.77
N GLU A 48 -6.09 7.70 -8.91
CA GLU A 48 -6.52 6.72 -7.91
C GLU A 48 -7.62 7.25 -6.99
N ALA A 49 -7.46 8.48 -6.47
CA ALA A 49 -8.46 9.09 -5.61
C ALA A 49 -9.79 9.33 -6.35
N ARG A 50 -9.73 9.76 -7.62
CA ARG A 50 -10.93 9.96 -8.44
C ARG A 50 -11.67 8.64 -8.70
N GLU A 51 -10.93 7.59 -9.06
CA GLU A 51 -11.48 6.27 -9.37
C GLU A 51 -12.03 5.57 -8.12
N ALA A 52 -11.37 5.71 -6.97
CA ALA A 52 -11.86 5.20 -5.70
C ALA A 52 -13.22 5.82 -5.28
N LEU A 53 -13.49 7.05 -5.76
CA LEU A 53 -14.75 7.74 -5.54
C LEU A 53 -15.76 7.51 -6.68
N ASN A 54 -15.43 6.68 -7.68
CA ASN A 54 -16.23 6.45 -8.90
C ASN A 54 -16.64 7.76 -9.60
N LEU A 55 -15.73 8.74 -9.65
CA LEU A 55 -16.00 10.03 -10.28
C LEU A 55 -15.42 10.10 -11.70
N SER A 56 -16.15 10.78 -12.60
CA SER A 56 -15.59 11.20 -13.89
C SER A 56 -14.74 12.47 -13.74
N LEU A 57 -13.91 12.78 -14.75
CA LEU A 57 -13.18 14.05 -14.80
C LEU A 57 -14.15 15.25 -14.80
N GLU A 58 -15.31 15.12 -15.43
CA GLU A 58 -16.38 16.11 -15.47
C GLU A 58 -16.99 16.37 -14.09
N ASP A 59 -17.15 15.34 -13.27
CA ASP A 59 -17.68 15.50 -11.91
C ASP A 59 -16.67 16.21 -11.01
N VAL A 60 -15.39 15.88 -11.16
CA VAL A 60 -14.31 16.58 -10.43
C VAL A 60 -14.20 18.02 -10.90
N SER A 61 -14.25 18.26 -12.22
CA SER A 61 -14.22 19.58 -12.86
C SER A 61 -15.26 20.54 -12.27
N LYS A 62 -16.50 20.09 -12.10
CA LYS A 62 -17.59 20.88 -11.50
C LYS A 62 -17.31 21.27 -10.04
N LYS A 63 -16.58 20.44 -9.29
CA LYS A 63 -16.29 20.67 -7.87
C LYS A 63 -15.13 21.65 -7.65
N ILE A 64 -14.08 21.56 -8.47
CA ILE A 64 -12.84 22.34 -8.27
C ILE A 64 -12.63 23.44 -9.31
N THR A 65 -13.61 23.66 -10.19
CA THR A 65 -13.62 24.72 -11.22
C THR A 65 -12.41 24.67 -12.16
N LEU A 66 -11.85 23.47 -12.39
CA LEU A 66 -10.81 23.23 -13.38
C LEU A 66 -11.41 22.56 -14.61
N ARG A 67 -10.94 22.88 -15.82
CA ARG A 67 -11.40 22.20 -17.04
C ARG A 67 -10.97 20.73 -17.04
N PRO A 68 -11.79 19.78 -17.53
CA PRO A 68 -11.44 18.37 -17.59
C PRO A 68 -10.10 18.09 -18.28
N ALA A 69 -9.77 18.85 -19.34
CA ALA A 69 -8.49 18.74 -20.04
C ALA A 69 -7.26 19.02 -19.15
N ILE A 70 -7.37 19.92 -18.17
CA ILE A 70 -6.28 20.21 -17.22
C ILE A 70 -6.12 19.04 -16.24
N LEU A 71 -7.24 18.44 -15.81
CA LEU A 71 -7.22 17.28 -14.94
C LEU A 71 -6.57 16.07 -15.64
N ALA A 72 -6.89 15.86 -16.92
CA ALA A 72 -6.22 14.84 -17.74
C ALA A 72 -4.71 15.10 -17.85
N GLN A 73 -4.28 16.35 -18.05
CA GLN A 73 -2.85 16.70 -18.04
C GLN A 73 -2.18 16.45 -16.69
N ILE A 74 -2.89 16.68 -15.58
CA ILE A 74 -2.39 16.34 -14.24
C ILE A 74 -2.25 14.82 -14.10
N GLU A 75 -3.29 14.04 -14.44
CA GLU A 75 -3.28 12.57 -14.37
C GLU A 75 -2.18 11.94 -15.24
N ASN A 76 -1.87 12.55 -16.38
CA ASN A 76 -0.82 12.09 -17.30
C ASN A 76 0.57 12.69 -17.00
N ASN A 77 0.73 13.48 -15.94
CA ASN A 77 1.99 14.18 -15.60
C ASN A 77 2.52 15.14 -16.68
N GLU A 78 1.61 15.70 -17.49
CA GLU A 78 1.91 16.64 -18.58
C GLU A 78 1.73 18.10 -18.17
N PHE A 79 1.24 18.35 -16.95
CA PHE A 79 1.04 19.70 -16.45
C PHE A 79 2.38 20.36 -16.06
N ILE A 80 3.06 20.94 -17.05
CA ILE A 80 4.31 21.69 -16.86
C ILE A 80 3.96 23.17 -16.63
N GLN A 81 4.15 23.69 -15.41
CA GLN A 81 4.25 25.13 -15.23
C GLN A 81 5.58 25.60 -15.83
N LYS A 82 5.54 26.33 -16.95
CA LYS A 82 6.70 27.13 -17.36
C LYS A 82 6.97 28.12 -16.23
N MET A 83 8.03 27.89 -15.46
CA MET A 83 8.59 28.95 -14.62
C MET A 83 8.99 30.08 -15.54
N CYS A 84 8.21 31.15 -15.54
CA CYS A 84 8.55 32.38 -16.22
C CYS A 84 9.72 33.00 -15.46
N LEU A 85 10.95 32.64 -15.84
CA LEU A 85 12.12 33.41 -15.46
C LEU A 85 12.02 34.74 -16.20
N ARG A 86 11.43 35.73 -15.52
CA ARG A 86 11.45 37.12 -15.97
C ARG A 86 12.88 37.61 -15.73
N LEU A 87 13.74 37.43 -16.73
CA LEU A 87 15.05 38.09 -16.77
C LEU A 87 14.78 39.58 -16.97
N SER A 88 14.89 40.33 -15.89
CA SER A 88 14.93 41.81 -15.86
C SER A 88 16.34 42.31 -16.10
#